data_AF-A0A0K9CNY1-F1
#
_entry.id   AF-A0A0K9CNY1-F1
#
_cell.length_a   1.000
_cell.length_b   1.000
_cell.length_c   1.000
_cell.angle_alpha   90.00
_cell.angle_beta   90.00
_cell.angle_gamma   90.00
#
_symmetry.space_group_name_H-M   'P 1'
#
loop_
_entity.id
_entity.type
_entity.pdbx_description
1 polymer ?
#
loop_
_entity_poly.entity_id
_entity_poly.type
_entity_poly.pdbx_seq_one_letter_code
_entity_poly.pdbx_strand_id
1 'polypeptide(L)'
;KNLDFLLHSIKDSFQENNLIIVNGKEDLKRETQLLINSLEEINNPIRVVFAVDMLNEGWDVLNLFDIVRLYDTRQGSGQAGKIGTYTIKEAQLIGRGARYCPFKLNNEQEKYKRKYDDDLGNEYRILETMYFHSKNDSKYISELRKALVEIGMQDKEEKIIREYKIKENFKDTDFYKKGIIYFNEKIEKDRKDIIAVDERIKNKKYSYSIQSSKGKSINLFIKDNENFKNEVWDTSNILETKKLSEIDYHILLGASECFTELKFNILKIKFPNLKSMKEFLTSSNYLGNIEIEFISQNYLATIKGRDYFEALKKVFNDISQYIISLKPEYEGTKEFIHKKINEIIKGKKIYLSRGFENGGKGESQILTSNLELRLDLTKEDWYIFNDNYGTSEEKAFIKYFKTDIAPKLDKKELEYYVIRNERELALYSFSNGSRFEPDYLLFIRKKKVDNDNIDYQVFIEPKGEHLLSEDNWKEVFLKEIKENFKLKRDRSKNLEFIKSKNHFLIGLPFFNRKFRKNEFNKAIEKFLDEI
;
A
#
# COMPACT_ATOMS: atom_id res chain seq x y z
N LYS A 1 -30.58 -2.77 -18.13
CA LYS A 1 -29.72 -1.68 -18.65
C LYS A 1 -29.42 -2.00 -20.10
N ASN A 2 -29.69 -1.08 -21.02
CA ASN A 2 -29.34 -1.28 -22.44
C ASN A 2 -27.80 -1.21 -22.58
N LEU A 3 -27.19 -2.22 -23.18
CA LEU A 3 -25.74 -2.34 -23.39
C LEU A 3 -25.32 -1.93 -24.82
N ASP A 4 -26.23 -1.42 -25.65
CA ASP A 4 -25.98 -1.06 -27.04
C ASP A 4 -24.83 -0.05 -27.18
N PHE A 5 -24.77 0.95 -26.29
CA PHE A 5 -23.68 1.93 -26.30
C PHE A 5 -22.31 1.29 -26.04
N LEU A 6 -22.23 0.37 -25.07
CA LEU A 6 -20.99 -0.36 -24.78
C LEU A 6 -20.59 -1.23 -25.97
N LEU A 7 -21.54 -1.91 -26.60
CA LEU A 7 -21.30 -2.74 -27.77
C LEU A 7 -20.76 -1.93 -28.95
N HIS A 8 -21.35 -0.77 -29.25
CA HIS A 8 -20.86 0.12 -30.30
C HIS A 8 -19.47 0.68 -29.95
N SER A 9 -19.26 1.11 -28.70
CA SER A 9 -17.96 1.60 -28.24
C SER A 9 -16.85 0.56 -28.36
N ILE A 10 -17.14 -0.71 -28.05
CA ILE A 10 -16.18 -1.81 -28.26
C ILE A 10 -15.91 -1.98 -29.75
N LYS A 11 -16.95 -2.08 -30.60
CA LYS A 11 -16.75 -2.22 -32.05
C LYS A 11 -15.92 -1.10 -32.64
N ASP A 12 -16.20 0.14 -32.25
CA ASP A 12 -15.44 1.33 -32.70
C ASP A 12 -13.99 1.28 -32.22
N SER A 13 -13.74 0.80 -31.00
CA SER A 13 -12.39 0.66 -30.45
C SER A 13 -11.52 -0.35 -31.23
N PHE A 14 -12.13 -1.36 -31.86
CA PHE A 14 -11.42 -2.40 -32.63
C PHE A 14 -11.54 -2.22 -34.16
N GLN A 15 -11.87 -1.01 -34.64
CA GLN A 15 -11.82 -0.68 -36.06
C GLN A 15 -10.39 -0.66 -36.60
N GLU A 16 -10.24 -0.77 -37.93
CA GLU A 16 -8.95 -0.90 -38.61
C GLU A 16 -7.98 0.27 -38.34
N ASN A 17 -8.51 1.48 -38.19
CA ASN A 17 -7.74 2.69 -37.81
C ASN A 17 -7.13 2.64 -36.41
N ASN A 18 -7.59 1.73 -35.55
CA ASN A 18 -7.10 1.51 -34.19
C ASN A 18 -6.17 0.28 -34.09
N LEU A 19 -5.79 -0.29 -35.24
CA LEU A 19 -4.85 -1.39 -35.33
C LEU A 19 -3.50 -0.85 -35.83
N ILE A 20 -2.40 -1.45 -35.37
CA ILE A 20 -1.07 -1.10 -35.85
C ILE A 20 -0.29 -2.37 -36.19
N ILE A 21 0.51 -2.30 -37.25
CA ILE A 21 1.36 -3.39 -37.72
C ILE A 21 2.82 -2.96 -37.57
N VAL A 22 3.63 -3.83 -36.98
CA VAL A 22 5.06 -3.59 -36.70
C VAL A 22 5.86 -4.81 -37.15
N ASN A 23 6.42 -4.79 -38.36
CA ASN A 23 7.14 -5.94 -38.93
C ASN A 23 8.67 -5.81 -38.83
N GLY A 24 9.21 -4.63 -38.51
CA GLY A 24 10.65 -4.40 -38.45
C GLY A 24 11.03 -2.98 -38.06
N LYS A 25 12.34 -2.71 -37.85
CA LYS A 25 12.85 -1.36 -37.53
C LYS A 25 12.53 -0.33 -38.62
N GLU A 26 12.28 -0.79 -39.84
CA GLU A 26 11.91 0.04 -41.00
C GLU A 26 10.46 0.58 -40.91
N ASP A 27 9.59 -0.08 -40.15
CA ASP A 27 8.19 0.35 -39.91
C ASP A 27 8.05 1.36 -38.76
N LEU A 28 9.13 1.59 -37.99
CA LEU A 28 9.19 2.56 -36.89
C LEU A 28 9.37 3.98 -37.41
N LYS A 29 8.45 4.43 -38.27
CA LYS A 29 8.29 5.86 -38.54
C LYS A 29 8.01 6.59 -37.22
N ARG A 30 8.41 7.86 -37.13
CA ARG A 30 8.27 8.68 -35.92
C ARG A 30 6.84 8.65 -35.34
N GLU A 31 5.84 8.66 -36.20
CA GLU A 31 4.42 8.60 -35.82
C GLU A 31 4.04 7.26 -35.17
N THR A 32 4.40 6.14 -35.81
CA THR A 32 4.21 4.78 -35.27
C THR A 32 4.88 4.64 -33.91
N GLN A 33 6.11 5.14 -33.77
CA GLN A 33 6.86 5.08 -32.52
C GLN A 33 6.21 5.91 -31.39
N LEU A 34 5.66 7.09 -31.70
CA LEU A 34 4.93 7.91 -30.73
C LEU A 34 3.66 7.22 -30.24
N LEU A 35 2.90 6.57 -31.14
CA LEU A 35 1.70 5.81 -30.79
C LEU A 35 2.04 4.60 -29.93
N ILE A 36 3.11 3.87 -30.24
CA ILE A 36 3.57 2.72 -29.46
C ILE A 36 4.03 3.14 -28.06
N ASN A 37 4.78 4.23 -27.95
CA ASN A 37 5.30 4.71 -26.66
C ASN A 37 4.20 5.31 -25.76
N SER A 38 2.99 5.52 -26.28
CA SER A 38 1.86 6.12 -25.55
C SER A 38 0.68 5.15 -25.42
N LEU A 39 0.87 3.84 -25.57
CA LEU A 39 -0.22 2.84 -25.50
C LEU A 39 -1.00 2.84 -24.16
N GLU A 40 -0.40 3.38 -23.10
CA GLU A 40 -1.03 3.52 -21.79
C GLU A 40 -1.85 4.80 -21.65
N GLU A 41 -1.69 5.77 -22.56
CA GLU A 41 -2.38 7.05 -22.52
C GLU A 41 -3.85 6.89 -22.93
N ILE A 42 -4.74 7.57 -22.19
CA ILE A 42 -6.20 7.45 -22.38
C ILE A 42 -6.64 7.90 -23.78
N ASN A 43 -5.93 8.86 -24.36
CA ASN A 43 -6.20 9.41 -25.68
C ASN A 43 -5.55 8.60 -26.83
N ASN A 44 -4.80 7.54 -26.53
CA ASN A 44 -4.26 6.67 -27.55
C ASN A 44 -5.37 5.81 -28.14
N PRO A 45 -5.60 5.84 -29.46
CA PRO A 45 -6.68 5.08 -30.09
C PRO A 45 -6.32 3.60 -30.31
N ILE A 46 -5.04 3.24 -30.29
CA ILE A 46 -4.59 1.89 -30.66
C ILE A 46 -5.04 0.84 -29.63
N ARG A 47 -5.59 -0.28 -30.12
CA ARG A 47 -6.07 -1.40 -29.29
C ARG A 47 -5.44 -2.75 -29.63
N VAL A 48 -4.92 -2.91 -30.85
CA VAL A 48 -4.28 -4.16 -31.28
C VAL A 48 -2.98 -3.84 -31.99
N VAL A 49 -1.94 -4.59 -31.63
CA VAL A 49 -0.62 -4.53 -32.27
C VAL A 49 -0.33 -5.88 -32.91
N PHE A 50 -0.18 -5.90 -34.23
CA PHE A 50 0.36 -7.04 -34.95
C PHE A 50 1.87 -6.89 -35.03
N ALA A 51 2.62 -7.86 -34.48
CA ALA A 51 4.08 -7.78 -34.43
C ALA A 51 4.74 -9.09 -34.89
N VAL A 52 5.84 -8.95 -35.63
CA VAL A 52 6.72 -10.06 -36.04
C VAL A 52 8.07 -9.88 -35.35
N ASP A 53 8.43 -10.80 -34.44
CA ASP A 53 9.71 -10.87 -33.71
C ASP A 53 10.18 -9.63 -32.90
N MET A 54 9.52 -8.48 -33.05
CA MET A 54 9.92 -7.17 -32.53
C MET A 54 9.48 -6.86 -31.10
N LEU A 55 8.75 -7.75 -30.44
CA LEU A 55 8.34 -7.59 -29.04
C LEU A 55 9.46 -7.95 -28.04
N ASN A 56 10.68 -8.22 -28.53
CA ASN A 56 11.79 -8.74 -27.73
C ASN A 56 12.68 -7.66 -27.09
N GLU A 57 12.55 -6.37 -27.45
CA GLU A 57 13.35 -5.28 -26.86
C GLU A 57 12.49 -4.02 -26.61
N GLY A 58 12.34 -3.63 -25.34
CA GLY A 58 11.82 -2.30 -24.97
C GLY A 58 10.30 -2.13 -24.85
N TRP A 59 9.50 -3.20 -24.99
CA TRP A 59 8.05 -3.13 -24.83
C TRP A 59 7.64 -3.51 -23.42
N ASP A 60 7.14 -2.51 -22.71
CA ASP A 60 6.75 -2.64 -21.32
C ASP A 60 5.47 -1.86 -21.05
N VAL A 61 4.34 -2.53 -21.24
CA VAL A 61 3.01 -1.92 -21.29
C VAL A 61 2.14 -2.54 -20.21
N LEU A 62 1.66 -1.72 -19.27
CA LEU A 62 0.92 -2.14 -18.08
C LEU A 62 -0.53 -2.59 -18.40
N ASN A 63 -1.11 -2.12 -19.49
CA ASN A 63 -2.47 -2.45 -19.94
C ASN A 63 -2.50 -3.54 -21.03
N LEU A 64 -1.51 -4.45 -21.06
CA LEU A 64 -1.52 -5.62 -21.94
C LEU A 64 -2.34 -6.76 -21.33
N PHE A 65 -3.54 -7.01 -21.87
CA PHE A 65 -4.44 -8.04 -21.36
C PHE A 65 -4.41 -9.35 -22.16
N ASP A 66 -4.04 -9.31 -23.43
CA ASP A 66 -4.09 -10.47 -24.31
C ASP A 66 -2.85 -10.55 -25.19
N ILE A 67 -2.25 -11.73 -25.27
CA ILE A 67 -1.24 -12.09 -26.27
C ILE A 67 -1.80 -13.23 -27.10
N VAL A 68 -1.97 -13.01 -28.40
CA VAL A 68 -2.48 -14.04 -29.33
C VAL A 68 -1.35 -14.53 -30.23
N ARG A 69 -0.98 -15.80 -30.06
CA ARG A 69 0.02 -16.46 -30.90
C ARG A 69 -0.62 -17.00 -32.17
N LEU A 70 -0.24 -16.43 -33.32
CA LEU A 70 -0.82 -16.78 -34.63
C LEU A 70 -0.04 -17.84 -35.44
N TYR A 71 1.19 -18.21 -35.05
CA TYR A 71 2.00 -19.16 -35.81
C TYR A 71 1.68 -20.63 -35.50
N ASP A 72 1.62 -21.48 -36.52
CA ASP A 72 1.25 -22.89 -36.39
C ASP A 72 2.42 -23.83 -36.03
N THR A 73 3.65 -23.50 -36.41
CA THR A 73 4.78 -24.44 -36.30
C THR A 73 5.53 -24.29 -34.98
N ARG A 74 5.66 -25.39 -34.22
CA ARG A 74 6.62 -25.51 -33.11
C ARG A 74 8.04 -25.49 -33.68
N GLN A 75 8.86 -24.52 -33.23
CA GLN A 75 10.30 -24.54 -33.47
C GLN A 75 11.00 -25.28 -32.33
N GLY A 76 11.19 -26.59 -32.50
CA GLY A 76 11.93 -27.40 -31.52
C GLY A 76 13.40 -26.95 -31.40
N SER A 77 13.99 -27.12 -30.23
CA SER A 77 15.40 -26.78 -29.95
C SER A 77 16.42 -27.63 -30.72
N GLY A 78 15.99 -28.68 -31.42
CA GLY A 78 16.85 -29.68 -32.05
C GLY A 78 17.59 -30.59 -31.05
N GLN A 79 17.44 -30.39 -29.73
CA GLN A 79 18.11 -31.16 -28.67
C GLN A 79 17.09 -31.73 -27.69
N ALA A 80 17.22 -33.03 -27.36
CA ALA A 80 16.33 -33.69 -26.40
C ALA A 80 16.40 -32.99 -25.03
N GLY A 81 15.23 -32.59 -24.51
CA GLY A 81 15.11 -31.99 -23.17
C GLY A 81 15.36 -30.48 -23.09
N LYS A 82 15.81 -29.80 -24.15
CA LYS A 82 15.97 -28.33 -24.16
C LYS A 82 14.75 -27.64 -24.73
N ILE A 83 14.35 -26.54 -24.08
CA ILE A 83 13.27 -25.66 -24.55
C ILE A 83 13.74 -24.91 -25.81
N GLY A 84 12.87 -24.78 -26.81
CA GLY A 84 13.15 -24.01 -28.02
C GLY A 84 13.43 -22.54 -27.69
N THR A 85 14.36 -21.91 -28.42
CA THR A 85 14.72 -20.50 -28.24
C THR A 85 13.53 -19.56 -28.40
N TYR A 86 12.59 -19.90 -29.29
CA TYR A 86 11.35 -19.16 -29.50
C TYR A 86 10.43 -19.20 -28.26
N THR A 87 10.23 -20.38 -27.67
CA THR A 87 9.42 -20.55 -26.45
C THR A 87 10.01 -19.80 -25.26
N ILE A 88 11.34 -19.72 -25.15
CA ILE A 88 12.01 -18.92 -24.12
C ILE A 88 11.72 -17.42 -24.32
N LYS A 89 11.80 -16.92 -25.56
CA LYS A 89 11.45 -15.53 -25.89
C LYS A 89 9.99 -15.23 -25.57
N GLU A 90 9.07 -16.12 -25.89
CA GLU A 90 7.65 -15.99 -25.55
C GLU A 90 7.43 -15.97 -24.03
N ALA A 91 8.12 -16.82 -23.26
CA ALA A 91 8.06 -16.79 -21.81
C ALA A 91 8.58 -15.46 -21.24
N GLN A 92 9.66 -14.91 -21.81
CA GLN A 92 10.17 -13.59 -21.44
C GLN A 92 9.19 -12.46 -21.80
N LEU A 93 8.54 -12.55 -22.96
CA LEU A 93 7.49 -11.60 -23.36
C LEU A 93 6.31 -11.66 -22.39
N ILE A 94 5.86 -12.87 -22.02
CA ILE A 94 4.85 -13.06 -20.97
C ILE A 94 5.36 -12.45 -19.67
N GLY A 95 6.60 -12.67 -19.25
CA GLY A 95 7.14 -12.09 -18.01
C GLY A 95 7.19 -10.56 -18.02
N ARG A 96 7.40 -9.93 -19.17
CA ARG A 96 7.35 -8.46 -19.33
C ARG A 96 5.91 -7.94 -19.41
N GLY A 97 5.03 -8.69 -20.06
CA GLY A 97 3.63 -8.36 -20.31
C GLY A 97 2.65 -8.78 -19.21
N ALA A 98 3.05 -9.65 -18.27
CA ALA A 98 2.25 -10.14 -17.14
C ALA A 98 2.10 -9.09 -16.03
N ARG A 99 2.01 -7.82 -16.45
CA ARG A 99 1.76 -6.68 -15.58
C ARG A 99 0.26 -6.50 -15.39
N TYR A 100 -0.08 -5.54 -14.55
CA TYR A 100 -1.45 -5.25 -14.14
C TYR A 100 -1.82 -3.85 -14.61
N CYS A 101 -3.09 -3.66 -14.93
CA CYS A 101 -3.64 -2.34 -15.17
C CYS A 101 -3.53 -1.51 -13.88
N PRO A 102 -2.90 -0.33 -13.86
CA PRO A 102 -2.77 0.45 -12.63
C PRO A 102 -4.10 1.12 -12.27
N PHE A 103 -4.79 0.61 -11.25
CA PHE A 103 -6.06 1.17 -10.79
C PHE A 103 -6.10 1.35 -9.26
N LYS A 104 -7.00 2.24 -8.83
CA LYS A 104 -7.38 2.48 -7.45
C LYS A 104 -8.91 2.47 -7.36
N LEU A 105 -9.48 1.63 -6.51
CA LEU A 105 -10.91 1.67 -6.16
C LEU A 105 -11.18 2.67 -5.03
N ASN A 106 -10.18 2.91 -4.20
CA ASN A 106 -10.20 3.88 -3.12
C ASN A 106 -8.80 4.48 -2.92
N ASN A 107 -8.70 5.54 -2.11
CA ASN A 107 -7.43 6.22 -1.85
C ASN A 107 -6.41 5.37 -1.08
N GLU A 108 -6.86 4.25 -0.50
CA GLU A 108 -6.05 3.35 0.33
C GLU A 108 -5.23 2.35 -0.51
N GLN A 109 -5.67 2.07 -1.72
CA GLN A 109 -5.00 1.14 -2.62
C GLN A 109 -3.79 1.80 -3.28
N GLU A 110 -2.66 1.09 -3.29
CA GLU A 110 -1.53 1.48 -4.12
C GLU A 110 -1.90 1.27 -5.60
N LYS A 111 -1.77 2.33 -6.42
CA LYS A 111 -2.09 2.29 -7.85
C LYS A 111 -1.22 1.25 -8.57
N TYR A 112 0.05 1.17 -8.17
CA TYR A 112 1.08 0.37 -8.81
C TYR A 112 1.35 -0.95 -8.04
N LYS A 113 0.29 -1.62 -7.59
CA LYS A 113 0.38 -2.90 -6.90
C LYS A 113 -0.78 -3.82 -7.26
N ARG A 114 -0.49 -5.11 -7.46
CA ARG A 114 -1.47 -6.19 -7.62
C ARG A 114 -2.21 -6.44 -6.30
N LYS A 115 -3.51 -6.73 -6.37
CA LYS A 115 -4.41 -6.75 -5.22
C LYS A 115 -5.16 -8.06 -5.08
N TYR A 116 -5.42 -8.78 -6.17
CA TYR A 116 -6.41 -9.86 -6.24
C TYR A 116 -5.86 -11.19 -6.80
N ASP A 117 -4.55 -11.40 -6.78
CA ASP A 117 -3.91 -12.61 -7.33
C ASP A 117 -4.46 -13.91 -6.70
N ASP A 118 -4.66 -13.90 -5.38
CA ASP A 118 -5.14 -15.06 -4.62
C ASP A 118 -6.67 -15.06 -4.43
N ASP A 119 -7.38 -14.02 -4.89
CA ASP A 119 -8.84 -13.85 -4.75
C ASP A 119 -9.56 -14.05 -6.08
N LEU A 120 -9.87 -15.31 -6.40
CA LEU A 120 -10.50 -15.69 -7.67
C LEU A 120 -11.93 -15.19 -7.82
N GLY A 121 -12.59 -14.78 -6.72
CA GLY A 121 -13.96 -14.31 -6.73
C GLY A 121 -14.10 -12.81 -7.00
N ASN A 122 -13.01 -12.06 -6.97
CA ASN A 122 -13.05 -10.61 -7.11
C ASN A 122 -13.27 -10.18 -8.58
N GLU A 123 -14.29 -9.35 -8.82
CA GLU A 123 -14.62 -8.86 -10.16
C GLU A 123 -13.49 -8.03 -10.81
N TYR A 124 -12.69 -7.32 -10.00
CA TYR A 124 -11.58 -6.49 -10.50
C TYR A 124 -10.32 -7.30 -10.79
N ARG A 125 -10.28 -8.60 -10.47
CA ARG A 125 -9.15 -9.48 -10.81
C ARG A 125 -8.89 -9.51 -12.31
N ILE A 126 -9.90 -9.26 -13.14
CA ILE A 126 -9.74 -9.16 -14.59
C ILE A 126 -8.72 -8.08 -14.99
N LEU A 127 -8.60 -7.00 -14.21
CA LEU A 127 -7.64 -5.92 -14.44
C LEU A 127 -6.19 -6.31 -14.13
N GLU A 128 -5.99 -7.44 -13.47
CA GLU A 128 -4.68 -8.00 -13.08
C GLU A 128 -4.43 -9.35 -13.76
N THR A 129 -5.30 -9.74 -14.70
CA THR A 129 -5.21 -11.01 -15.43
C THR A 129 -4.84 -10.75 -16.88
N MET A 130 -3.78 -11.41 -17.35
CA MET A 130 -3.40 -11.43 -18.76
C MET A 130 -3.62 -12.84 -19.32
N TYR A 131 -4.16 -12.92 -20.54
CA TYR A 131 -4.41 -14.17 -21.23
C TYR A 131 -3.41 -14.37 -22.37
N PHE A 132 -2.74 -15.52 -22.35
CA PHE A 132 -1.92 -15.98 -23.45
C PHE A 132 -2.68 -17.03 -24.25
N HIS A 133 -3.06 -16.68 -25.48
CA HIS A 133 -3.81 -17.53 -26.40
C HIS A 133 -2.86 -18.21 -27.35
N SER A 134 -2.94 -19.53 -27.42
CA SER A 134 -2.20 -20.33 -28.40
C SER A 134 -3.06 -21.49 -28.90
N LYS A 135 -2.71 -22.03 -30.07
CA LYS A 135 -3.30 -23.29 -30.56
C LYS A 135 -3.00 -24.41 -29.55
N ASN A 136 -3.94 -25.32 -29.40
CA ASN A 136 -3.81 -26.42 -28.43
C ASN A 136 -2.74 -27.45 -28.87
N ASP A 137 -1.48 -27.19 -28.51
CA ASP A 137 -0.35 -28.11 -28.64
C ASP A 137 0.19 -28.43 -27.24
N SER A 138 -0.01 -29.68 -26.80
CA SER A 138 0.37 -30.14 -25.47
C SER A 138 1.87 -30.10 -25.20
N LYS A 139 2.71 -30.34 -26.22
CA LYS A 139 4.18 -30.29 -26.08
C LYS A 139 4.65 -28.86 -25.90
N TYR A 140 4.11 -27.95 -26.71
CA TYR A 140 4.39 -26.53 -26.60
C TYR A 140 3.96 -25.96 -25.24
N ILE A 141 2.73 -26.25 -24.79
CA ILE A 141 2.23 -25.79 -23.48
C ILE A 141 3.12 -26.31 -22.34
N SER A 142 3.60 -27.56 -22.43
CA SER A 142 4.54 -28.10 -21.44
C SER A 142 5.89 -27.38 -21.45
N GLU A 143 6.44 -27.06 -22.61
CA GLU A 143 7.69 -26.30 -22.75
C GLU A 143 7.55 -24.87 -22.23
N LEU A 144 6.44 -24.20 -22.56
CA LEU A 144 6.14 -22.85 -22.09
C LEU A 144 6.00 -22.81 -20.56
N ARG A 145 5.27 -23.75 -19.97
CA ARG A 145 5.17 -23.87 -18.50
C ARG A 145 6.54 -24.04 -17.85
N LYS A 146 7.41 -24.89 -18.41
CA LYS A 146 8.78 -25.06 -17.89
C LYS A 146 9.57 -23.76 -17.97
N ALA A 147 9.50 -23.06 -19.10
CA ALA A 147 10.18 -21.77 -19.27
C ALA A 147 9.67 -20.72 -18.27
N LEU A 148 8.35 -20.63 -18.06
CA LEU A 148 7.72 -19.72 -17.09
C LEU A 148 8.16 -20.02 -15.65
N VAL A 149 8.30 -21.29 -15.29
CA VAL A 149 8.82 -21.72 -14.00
C VAL A 149 10.31 -21.35 -13.83
N GLU A 150 11.12 -21.55 -14.87
CA GLU A 150 12.56 -21.20 -14.85
C GLU A 150 12.80 -19.69 -14.68
N ILE A 151 11.94 -18.84 -15.26
CA ILE A 151 12.00 -17.38 -15.09
C ILE A 151 11.27 -16.87 -13.83
N GLY A 152 10.71 -17.77 -13.01
CA GLY A 152 10.01 -17.41 -11.77
C GLY A 152 8.63 -16.77 -11.95
N MET A 153 8.03 -16.87 -13.14
CA MET A 153 6.67 -16.35 -13.42
C MET A 153 5.56 -17.31 -13.03
N GLN A 154 5.88 -18.58 -12.82
CA GLN A 154 4.92 -19.60 -12.39
C GLN A 154 5.54 -20.49 -11.30
N ASP A 155 4.73 -20.89 -10.32
CA ASP A 155 5.13 -21.86 -9.31
C ASP A 155 5.44 -23.23 -9.95
N LYS A 156 6.46 -23.92 -9.43
CA LYS A 156 6.85 -25.27 -9.87
C LYS A 156 5.70 -26.27 -9.75
N GLU A 157 4.88 -26.11 -8.73
CA GLU A 157 3.71 -26.95 -8.47
C GLU A 157 2.42 -26.18 -8.73
N GLU A 158 1.41 -26.87 -9.24
CA GLU A 158 0.09 -26.27 -9.40
C GLU A 158 -0.48 -25.87 -8.04
N LYS A 159 -0.88 -24.59 -7.93
CA LYS A 159 -1.59 -24.06 -6.79
C LYS A 159 -2.93 -24.78 -6.59
N ILE A 160 -3.34 -24.88 -5.34
CA ILE A 160 -4.56 -25.55 -4.90
C ILE A 160 -5.66 -24.51 -4.74
N ILE A 161 -6.83 -24.82 -5.30
CA ILE A 161 -8.06 -24.03 -5.08
C ILE A 161 -8.76 -24.56 -3.84
N ARG A 162 -9.05 -23.66 -2.89
CA ARG A 162 -9.93 -23.95 -1.76
C ARG A 162 -11.14 -23.03 -1.79
N GLU A 163 -12.29 -23.54 -1.37
CA GLU A 163 -13.55 -22.82 -1.41
C GLU A 163 -14.16 -22.77 -0.02
N TYR A 164 -14.30 -21.54 0.50
CA TYR A 164 -15.07 -21.23 1.69
C TYR A 164 -16.52 -21.03 1.29
N LYS A 165 -17.37 -22.00 1.62
CA LYS A 165 -18.83 -21.91 1.44
C LYS A 165 -19.46 -21.57 2.76
N ILE A 166 -20.28 -20.52 2.77
CA ILE A 166 -21.13 -20.20 3.92
C ILE A 166 -22.19 -21.30 4.03
N LYS A 167 -22.36 -21.85 5.24
CA LYS A 167 -23.37 -22.88 5.52
C LYS A 167 -24.79 -22.34 5.32
N GLU A 168 -25.69 -23.17 4.81
CA GLU A 168 -27.07 -22.76 4.51
C GLU A 168 -27.83 -22.34 5.77
N ASN A 169 -27.67 -23.08 6.87
CA ASN A 169 -28.29 -22.73 8.15
C ASN A 169 -27.88 -21.34 8.65
N PHE A 170 -26.64 -20.92 8.41
CA PHE A 170 -26.19 -19.57 8.75
C PHE A 170 -26.85 -18.50 7.85
N LYS A 171 -26.95 -18.75 6.54
CA LYS A 171 -27.58 -17.80 5.60
C LYS A 171 -29.04 -17.52 5.95
N ASP A 172 -29.71 -18.49 6.57
CA ASP A 172 -31.11 -18.35 6.97
C ASP A 172 -31.32 -17.53 8.24
N THR A 173 -30.27 -17.29 9.02
CA THR A 173 -30.36 -16.52 10.28
C THR A 173 -30.70 -15.05 10.07
N ASP A 174 -31.36 -14.46 11.06
CA ASP A 174 -31.59 -13.01 11.11
C ASP A 174 -30.26 -12.24 11.16
N PHE A 175 -29.24 -12.82 11.80
CA PHE A 175 -27.92 -12.23 11.88
C PHE A 175 -27.27 -12.08 10.49
N TYR A 176 -27.30 -13.10 9.63
CA TYR A 176 -26.77 -12.94 8.27
C TYR A 176 -27.58 -11.95 7.42
N LYS A 177 -28.92 -11.98 7.54
CA LYS A 177 -29.83 -11.16 6.72
C LYS A 177 -29.84 -9.69 7.11
N LYS A 178 -29.71 -9.38 8.40
CA LYS A 178 -29.93 -8.02 8.95
C LYS A 178 -28.78 -7.52 9.84
N GLY A 179 -27.89 -8.41 10.27
CA GLY A 179 -26.77 -8.07 11.14
C GLY A 179 -25.82 -7.09 10.46
N ILE A 180 -25.12 -6.33 11.31
CA ILE A 180 -24.18 -5.29 10.91
C ILE A 180 -22.80 -5.60 11.44
N ILE A 181 -21.80 -5.20 10.67
CA ILE A 181 -20.38 -5.32 11.01
C ILE A 181 -19.77 -3.93 11.04
N TYR A 182 -19.04 -3.63 12.11
CA TYR A 182 -18.39 -2.34 12.32
C TYR A 182 -16.90 -2.39 12.01
N PHE A 183 -16.39 -1.33 11.40
CA PHE A 183 -14.97 -1.13 11.12
C PHE A 183 -14.67 0.37 11.11
N ASN A 184 -13.40 0.73 11.26
CA ASN A 184 -12.96 2.11 11.18
C ASN A 184 -12.32 2.41 9.82
N GLU A 185 -12.10 3.70 9.55
CA GLU A 185 -11.56 4.18 8.29
C GLU A 185 -10.16 4.78 8.48
N LYS A 186 -9.38 4.79 7.41
CA LYS A 186 -8.10 5.49 7.37
C LYS A 186 -8.32 6.93 6.93
N ILE A 187 -7.89 7.87 7.75
CA ILE A 187 -7.93 9.30 7.42
C ILE A 187 -6.52 9.89 7.44
N GLU A 188 -6.31 10.95 6.66
CA GLU A 188 -5.10 11.76 6.81
C GLU A 188 -5.12 12.42 8.18
N LYS A 189 -4.03 12.25 8.92
CA LYS A 189 -3.88 12.82 10.25
C LYS A 189 -3.88 14.33 10.15
N ASP A 190 -4.68 14.96 11.00
CA ASP A 190 -4.74 16.41 11.04
C ASP A 190 -3.40 16.97 11.53
N ARG A 191 -2.78 17.83 10.72
CA ARG A 191 -1.48 18.45 11.02
C ARG A 191 -1.61 19.74 11.82
N LYS A 192 -2.79 20.03 12.38
CA LYS A 192 -3.04 21.21 13.24
C LYS A 192 -2.13 21.29 14.47
N ASP A 193 -1.51 20.20 14.91
CA ASP A 193 -0.56 20.26 16.03
C ASP A 193 0.86 20.60 15.58
N ILE A 194 1.14 20.62 14.27
CA ILE A 194 2.45 21.01 13.73
C ILE A 194 2.55 22.54 13.72
N ILE A 195 3.41 23.06 14.59
CA ILE A 195 3.62 24.50 14.81
C ILE A 195 4.97 24.98 14.26
N ALA A 196 5.84 24.06 13.82
CA ALA A 196 7.23 24.34 13.49
C ALA A 196 7.86 23.27 12.57
N VAL A 197 9.01 23.58 11.95
CA VAL A 197 9.85 22.56 11.28
C VAL A 197 10.67 21.75 12.30
N ASP A 198 11.14 20.57 11.91
CA ASP A 198 11.95 19.72 12.78
C ASP A 198 13.22 20.45 13.28
N GLU A 199 13.62 20.18 14.53
CA GLU A 199 14.83 20.79 15.13
C GLU A 199 16.11 20.53 14.32
N ARG A 200 16.19 19.37 13.67
CA ARG A 200 17.30 19.00 12.76
C ARG A 200 17.46 19.96 11.59
N ILE A 201 16.37 20.63 11.19
CA ILE A 201 16.36 21.61 10.10
C ILE A 201 16.51 23.03 10.64
N LYS A 202 15.81 23.37 11.74
CA LYS A 202 15.76 24.72 12.32
C LYS A 202 17.13 25.39 12.49
N ASN A 203 18.13 24.63 12.93
CA ASN A 203 19.45 25.15 13.29
C ASN A 203 20.56 24.63 12.37
N LYS A 204 20.21 24.18 11.16
CA LYS A 204 21.21 23.66 10.20
C LYS A 204 22.11 24.80 9.73
N LYS A 205 23.40 24.51 9.59
CA LYS A 205 24.40 25.44 9.05
C LYS A 205 24.79 25.05 7.64
N TYR A 206 24.94 26.06 6.79
CA TYR A 206 25.34 25.92 5.40
C TYR A 206 26.60 26.74 5.15
N SER A 207 27.40 26.31 4.18
CA SER A 207 28.54 27.09 3.69
C SER A 207 28.39 27.38 2.20
N TYR A 208 28.74 28.61 1.83
CA TYR A 208 28.74 29.09 0.45
C TYR A 208 30.08 29.76 0.14
N SER A 209 30.75 29.29 -0.92
CA SER A 209 32.02 29.87 -1.37
C SER A 209 31.75 30.93 -2.42
N ILE A 210 32.18 32.16 -2.16
CA ILE A 210 32.06 33.27 -3.10
C ILE A 210 33.10 33.09 -4.19
N GLN A 211 32.64 33.06 -5.44
CA GLN A 211 33.53 32.96 -6.58
C GLN A 211 34.29 34.27 -6.74
N SER A 212 35.59 34.24 -6.44
CA SER A 212 36.51 35.32 -6.74
C SER A 212 37.48 34.88 -7.83
N SER A 213 37.69 35.74 -8.83
CA SER A 213 38.76 35.58 -9.80
C SER A 213 40.10 35.84 -9.12
N LYS A 214 41.05 34.91 -9.23
CA LYS A 214 42.44 35.14 -8.80
C LYS A 214 43.05 36.21 -9.69
N GLY A 215 43.24 37.42 -9.15
CA GLY A 215 43.91 38.52 -9.81
C GLY A 215 45.09 38.99 -8.96
N LYS A 216 46.22 39.28 -9.60
CA LYS A 216 47.37 39.92 -8.96
C LYS A 216 47.45 41.33 -9.52
N SER A 217 47.12 42.36 -8.74
CA SER A 217 47.30 43.74 -9.17
C SER A 217 48.79 44.09 -9.08
N ILE A 218 49.43 44.34 -10.24
CA ILE A 218 50.79 44.86 -10.30
C ILE A 218 50.70 46.37 -10.50
N ASN A 219 51.20 47.13 -9.52
CA ASN A 219 51.37 48.57 -9.67
C ASN A 219 52.70 48.83 -10.41
N LEU A 220 52.64 49.32 -11.65
CA LEU A 220 53.80 49.54 -12.52
C LEU A 220 54.66 50.75 -12.11
N PHE A 221 54.24 51.53 -11.11
CA PHE A 221 54.91 52.78 -10.72
C PHE A 221 55.70 52.71 -9.40
N ILE A 222 55.73 51.58 -8.70
CA ILE A 222 56.47 51.43 -7.43
C ILE A 222 57.63 50.45 -7.64
N LYS A 223 58.85 50.94 -7.43
CA LYS A 223 60.11 50.22 -7.69
C LYS A 223 60.63 49.35 -6.53
N ASP A 224 59.84 49.22 -5.46
CA ASP A 224 60.17 48.39 -4.29
C ASP A 224 59.28 47.15 -4.26
N ASN A 225 59.88 46.01 -4.62
CA ASN A 225 59.24 44.70 -4.73
C ASN A 225 59.07 43.95 -3.39
N GLU A 226 59.26 44.60 -2.23
CA GLU A 226 59.29 43.89 -0.93
C GLU A 226 58.00 43.98 -0.10
N ASN A 227 57.01 44.78 -0.49
CA ASN A 227 55.72 44.90 0.23
C ASN A 227 54.51 44.51 -0.64
N PHE A 228 54.58 43.40 -1.37
CA PHE A 228 53.38 42.80 -1.94
C PHE A 228 52.57 42.10 -0.84
N LYS A 229 51.49 42.72 -0.38
CA LYS A 229 50.42 41.98 0.32
C LYS A 229 49.74 41.11 -0.73
N ASN A 230 49.83 39.78 -0.59
CA ASN A 230 49.04 38.88 -1.40
C ASN A 230 47.55 39.22 -1.17
N GLU A 231 46.85 39.50 -2.26
CA GLU A 231 45.42 39.81 -2.28
C GLU A 231 44.53 38.56 -2.09
N VAL A 232 45.13 37.44 -1.70
CA VAL A 232 44.50 36.12 -1.63
C VAL A 232 45.07 35.37 -0.43
N TRP A 233 44.19 34.76 0.38
CA TRP A 233 44.57 33.85 1.45
C TRP A 233 44.96 32.47 0.90
N ASP A 234 45.90 31.79 1.55
CA ASP A 234 46.27 30.40 1.23
C ASP A 234 45.12 29.42 1.53
N THR A 235 44.23 29.78 2.44
CA THR A 235 43.02 29.02 2.82
C THR A 235 41.77 29.89 2.77
N SER A 236 40.62 29.27 2.50
CA SER A 236 39.33 29.97 2.43
C SER A 236 38.87 30.38 3.83
N ASN A 237 38.62 31.67 4.06
CA ASN A 237 38.20 32.23 5.34
C ASN A 237 36.71 32.61 5.34
N ILE A 238 36.07 32.52 6.51
CA ILE A 238 34.69 32.98 6.71
C ILE A 238 34.69 34.51 6.73
N LEU A 239 33.97 35.12 5.79
CA LEU A 239 33.79 36.56 5.71
C LEU A 239 32.66 37.04 6.61
N GLU A 240 31.53 36.33 6.58
CA GLU A 240 30.33 36.67 7.32
C GLU A 240 29.50 35.39 7.54
N THR A 241 28.81 35.33 8.68
CA THR A 241 27.75 34.35 8.93
C THR A 241 26.45 35.11 9.08
N LYS A 242 25.44 34.75 8.29
CA LYS A 242 24.09 35.33 8.40
C LYS A 242 23.04 34.27 8.65
N LYS A 243 22.09 34.60 9.52
CA LYS A 243 20.84 33.86 9.63
C LYS A 243 19.91 34.21 8.48
N LEU A 244 19.04 33.28 8.09
CA LEU A 244 18.00 33.57 7.11
C LEU A 244 17.13 34.75 7.54
N SER A 245 16.82 34.89 8.84
CA SER A 245 16.06 36.03 9.36
C SER A 245 16.75 37.40 9.18
N GLU A 246 18.06 37.42 8.93
CA GLU A 246 18.89 38.63 8.78
C GLU A 246 19.15 39.00 7.30
N ILE A 247 18.70 38.17 6.37
CA ILE A 247 18.75 38.45 4.93
C ILE A 247 17.48 39.17 4.52
N ASP A 248 17.60 40.14 3.61
CA ASP A 248 16.46 40.90 3.12
C ASP A 248 15.37 39.99 2.54
N TYR A 249 14.12 40.22 2.97
CA TYR A 249 12.99 39.36 2.64
C TYR A 249 12.77 39.20 1.13
N HIS A 250 13.02 40.24 0.33
CA HIS A 250 12.85 40.17 -1.13
C HIS A 250 13.83 39.17 -1.79
N ILE A 251 15.04 39.00 -1.23
CA ILE A 251 16.03 38.03 -1.71
C ILE A 251 15.61 36.62 -1.29
N LEU A 252 15.18 36.45 -0.03
CA LEU A 252 14.63 35.18 0.47
C LEU A 252 13.43 34.72 -0.38
N LEU A 253 12.48 35.62 -0.63
CA LEU A 253 11.29 35.33 -1.40
C LEU A 253 11.65 34.94 -2.84
N GLY A 254 12.45 35.76 -3.53
CA GLY A 254 12.85 35.48 -4.91
C GLY A 254 13.61 34.15 -5.06
N ALA A 255 14.48 33.81 -4.11
CA ALA A 255 15.18 32.52 -4.15
C ALA A 255 14.23 31.34 -3.87
N SER A 256 13.24 31.50 -2.98
CA SER A 256 12.26 30.46 -2.67
C SER A 256 11.34 30.14 -3.85
N GLU A 257 11.02 31.14 -4.68
CA GLU A 257 10.16 30.99 -5.86
C GLU A 257 10.77 30.12 -6.96
N CYS A 258 12.09 29.87 -6.91
CA CYS A 258 12.76 28.91 -7.79
C CYS A 258 12.36 27.45 -7.52
N PHE A 259 11.70 27.17 -6.39
CA PHE A 259 11.34 25.82 -5.95
C PHE A 259 9.83 25.69 -5.82
N THR A 260 9.24 24.77 -6.58
CA THR A 260 7.78 24.58 -6.60
C THR A 260 7.22 24.17 -5.25
N GLU A 261 7.99 23.39 -4.49
CA GLU A 261 7.70 22.82 -3.18
C GLU A 261 7.58 23.89 -2.10
N LEU A 262 8.23 25.03 -2.29
CA LEU A 262 8.21 26.15 -1.35
C LEU A 262 7.06 27.12 -1.62
N LYS A 263 6.15 26.84 -2.56
CA LYS A 263 4.95 27.65 -2.76
C LYS A 263 4.06 27.62 -1.52
N PHE A 264 3.46 28.77 -1.18
CA PHE A 264 2.70 28.91 0.06
C PHE A 264 1.54 27.91 0.18
N ASN A 265 0.82 27.61 -0.91
CA ASN A 265 -0.25 26.61 -0.90
C ASN A 265 0.26 25.19 -0.57
N ILE A 266 1.45 24.81 -1.05
CA ILE A 266 2.08 23.52 -0.72
C ILE A 266 2.54 23.51 0.74
N LEU A 267 3.21 24.57 1.18
CA LEU A 267 3.63 24.71 2.57
C LEU A 267 2.44 24.70 3.53
N LYS A 268 1.30 25.30 3.16
CA LYS A 268 0.08 25.33 3.96
C LYS A 268 -0.54 23.94 4.14
N ILE A 269 -0.41 23.05 3.15
CA ILE A 269 -0.79 21.64 3.27
C ILE A 269 0.12 20.93 4.28
N LYS A 270 1.42 21.25 4.28
CA LYS A 270 2.40 20.60 5.17
C LYS A 270 2.38 21.16 6.60
N PHE A 271 2.12 22.45 6.74
CA PHE A 271 2.10 23.23 7.98
C PHE A 271 0.80 24.06 8.06
N PRO A 272 -0.31 23.48 8.52
CA PRO A 272 -1.61 24.15 8.54
C PRO A 272 -1.64 25.47 9.33
N ASN A 273 -0.81 25.59 10.37
CA ASN A 273 -0.73 26.80 11.21
C ASN A 273 0.11 27.93 10.61
N LEU A 274 0.82 27.69 9.51
CA LEU A 274 1.66 28.70 8.88
C LEU A 274 0.80 29.85 8.33
N LYS A 275 1.05 31.09 8.76
CA LYS A 275 0.22 32.25 8.41
C LYS A 275 0.67 32.90 7.11
N SER A 276 1.97 32.89 6.80
CA SER A 276 2.51 33.55 5.60
C SER A 276 3.85 32.99 5.17
N MET A 277 4.26 33.30 3.93
CA MET A 277 5.61 33.01 3.45
C MET A 277 6.69 33.73 4.27
N LYS A 278 6.40 34.98 4.71
CA LYS A 278 7.32 35.74 5.56
C LYS A 278 7.60 35.02 6.87
N GLU A 279 6.55 34.49 7.51
CA GLU A 279 6.71 33.68 8.72
C GLU A 279 7.58 32.45 8.47
N PHE A 280 7.35 31.71 7.37
CA PHE A 280 8.11 30.51 7.06
C PHE A 280 9.62 30.80 6.89
N LEU A 281 9.94 31.89 6.18
CA LEU A 281 11.32 32.22 5.82
C LEU A 281 12.10 32.90 6.96
N THR A 282 11.43 33.64 7.86
CA THR A 282 12.11 34.48 8.87
C THR A 282 11.85 34.10 10.32
N SER A 283 10.84 33.29 10.63
CA SER A 283 10.54 32.90 12.01
C SER A 283 11.48 31.79 12.51
N SER A 284 11.86 31.86 13.79
CA SER A 284 12.65 30.83 14.48
C SER A 284 11.92 29.49 14.61
N ASN A 285 10.58 29.49 14.51
CA ASN A 285 9.80 28.25 14.46
C ASN A 285 9.97 27.52 13.11
N TYR A 286 10.43 28.20 12.07
CA TYR A 286 10.63 27.65 10.74
C TYR A 286 12.09 27.80 10.31
N LEU A 287 12.39 28.53 9.23
CA LEU A 287 13.73 28.59 8.64
C LEU A 287 14.60 29.72 9.18
N GLY A 288 14.06 30.64 9.99
CA GLY A 288 14.74 31.88 10.36
C GLY A 288 16.10 31.70 11.04
N ASN A 289 16.28 30.61 11.80
CA ASN A 289 17.51 30.30 12.54
C ASN A 289 18.57 29.57 11.70
N ILE A 290 18.30 29.21 10.45
CA ILE A 290 19.28 28.59 9.57
C ILE A 290 20.39 29.60 9.28
N GLU A 291 21.64 29.17 9.43
CA GLU A 291 22.83 30.01 9.22
C GLU A 291 23.54 29.66 7.92
N ILE A 292 24.02 30.68 7.21
CA ILE A 292 24.89 30.54 6.04
C ILE A 292 26.22 31.23 6.34
N GLU A 293 27.31 30.47 6.27
CA GLU A 293 28.68 30.95 6.32
C GLU A 293 29.16 31.26 4.89
N PHE A 294 29.49 32.51 4.64
CA PHE A 294 30.04 32.97 3.37
C PHE A 294 31.56 32.94 3.45
N ILE A 295 32.17 32.15 2.58
CA ILE A 295 33.61 31.87 2.60
C ILE A 295 34.25 32.42 1.33
N SER A 296 35.42 33.04 1.46
CA SER A 296 36.19 33.53 0.31
C SER A 296 37.69 33.33 0.53
N GLN A 297 38.43 33.24 -0.58
CA GLN A 297 39.89 33.30 -0.58
C GLN A 297 40.42 34.73 -0.80
N ASN A 298 39.56 35.71 -1.09
CA ASN A 298 39.94 37.10 -1.34
C ASN A 298 39.54 38.02 -0.17
N TYR A 299 40.50 38.75 0.38
CA TYR A 299 40.37 39.69 1.50
C TYR A 299 39.49 40.91 1.25
N LEU A 300 39.29 41.30 -0.02
CA LEU A 300 38.43 42.42 -0.42
C LEU A 300 37.08 41.94 -0.96
N ALA A 301 36.82 40.64 -0.95
CA ALA A 301 35.55 40.12 -1.42
C ALA A 301 34.40 40.69 -0.57
N THR A 302 33.51 41.42 -1.24
CA THR A 302 32.28 41.95 -0.68
C THR A 302 31.13 41.09 -1.15
N ILE A 303 30.25 40.73 -0.20
CA ILE A 303 29.09 39.89 -0.48
C ILE A 303 28.04 40.73 -1.21
N LYS A 304 27.66 40.32 -2.41
CA LYS A 304 26.64 40.98 -3.21
C LYS A 304 25.29 40.29 -3.03
N GLY A 305 24.20 40.97 -3.36
CA GLY A 305 22.85 40.39 -3.35
C GLY A 305 22.74 39.08 -4.15
N ARG A 306 23.49 38.97 -5.25
CA ARG A 306 23.58 37.74 -6.05
C ARG A 306 24.21 36.56 -5.30
N ASP A 307 25.19 36.81 -4.46
CA ASP A 307 25.85 35.77 -3.65
C ASP A 307 24.87 35.23 -2.59
N TYR A 308 24.11 36.11 -1.94
CA TYR A 308 23.02 35.70 -1.05
C TYR A 308 21.96 34.88 -1.80
N PHE A 309 21.56 35.29 -3.00
CA PHE A 309 20.57 34.59 -3.81
C PHE A 309 21.02 33.16 -4.20
N GLU A 310 22.25 32.99 -4.69
CA GLU A 310 22.78 31.66 -5.05
C GLU A 310 23.04 30.78 -3.83
N ALA A 311 23.49 31.36 -2.71
CA ALA A 311 23.60 30.65 -1.44
C ALA A 311 22.25 30.12 -0.97
N LEU A 312 21.21 30.97 -1.03
CA LEU A 312 19.84 30.59 -0.67
C LEU A 312 19.27 29.50 -1.58
N LYS A 313 19.60 29.48 -2.87
CA LYS A 313 19.20 28.36 -3.75
C LYS A 313 19.75 27.02 -3.28
N LYS A 314 20.99 26.98 -2.78
CA LYS A 314 21.57 25.76 -2.20
C LYS A 314 20.83 25.34 -0.93
N VAL A 315 20.52 26.29 -0.05
CA VAL A 315 19.73 26.03 1.17
C VAL A 315 18.33 25.51 0.80
N PHE A 316 17.63 26.22 -0.06
CA PHE A 316 16.25 25.90 -0.45
C PHE A 316 16.13 24.62 -1.28
N ASN A 317 17.17 24.20 -1.98
CA ASN A 317 17.22 22.87 -2.56
C ASN A 317 17.13 21.80 -1.46
N ASP A 318 17.95 21.88 -0.42
CA ASP A 318 17.89 20.93 0.71
C ASP A 318 16.55 21.00 1.44
N ILE A 319 16.02 22.21 1.67
CA ILE A 319 14.70 22.38 2.30
C ILE A 319 13.60 21.79 1.41
N SER A 320 13.66 21.96 0.09
CA SER A 320 12.67 21.36 -0.82
C SER A 320 12.66 19.84 -0.69
N GLN A 321 13.82 19.19 -0.62
CA GLN A 321 13.94 17.74 -0.41
C GLN A 321 13.35 17.31 0.94
N TYR A 322 13.60 18.10 2.00
CA TYR A 322 12.95 17.89 3.29
C TYR A 322 11.42 17.98 3.18
N ILE A 323 10.87 19.02 2.54
CA ILE A 323 9.43 19.20 2.35
C ILE A 323 8.81 18.05 1.55
N ILE A 324 9.51 17.54 0.53
CA ILE A 324 9.11 16.35 -0.23
C ILE A 324 9.08 15.11 0.67
N SER A 325 10.08 14.97 1.54
CA SER A 325 10.20 13.84 2.46
C SER A 325 9.07 13.77 3.51
N LEU A 326 8.36 14.88 3.77
CA LEU A 326 7.23 14.94 4.71
C LEU A 326 6.03 14.18 4.14
N LYS A 327 6.01 12.85 4.32
CA LYS A 327 4.91 11.98 3.92
C LYS A 327 3.64 12.34 4.70
N PRO A 328 2.44 12.30 4.08
CA PRO A 328 1.18 12.38 4.82
C PRO A 328 1.19 11.35 5.94
N GLU A 329 0.96 11.81 7.17
CA GLU A 329 0.70 10.90 8.28
C GLU A 329 -0.77 10.52 8.22
N TYR A 330 -1.09 9.30 8.61
CA TYR A 330 -2.46 8.81 8.63
C TYR A 330 -2.79 8.36 10.04
N GLU A 331 -4.08 8.26 10.33
CA GLU A 331 -4.59 7.64 11.54
C GLU A 331 -5.88 6.87 11.22
N GLY A 332 -6.16 5.85 12.01
CA GLY A 332 -7.45 5.19 12.00
C GLY A 332 -8.46 6.02 12.79
N THR A 333 -9.68 6.14 12.27
CA THR A 333 -10.75 6.84 12.97
C THR A 333 -11.11 6.09 14.26
N LYS A 334 -11.39 6.82 15.33
CA LYS A 334 -12.08 6.27 16.52
C LYS A 334 -13.57 6.05 16.25
N GLU A 335 -14.10 6.68 15.19
CA GLU A 335 -15.45 6.48 14.69
C GLU A 335 -15.51 5.24 13.82
N PHE A 336 -16.32 4.26 14.23
CA PHE A 336 -16.60 3.05 13.48
C PHE A 336 -17.90 3.23 12.70
N ILE A 337 -17.83 2.90 11.41
CA ILE A 337 -18.96 2.82 10.50
C ILE A 337 -19.38 1.37 10.34
N HIS A 338 -20.58 1.14 9.78
CA HIS A 338 -21.10 -0.21 9.60
C HIS A 338 -21.49 -0.51 8.16
N LYS A 339 -21.47 -1.81 7.83
CA LYS A 339 -22.11 -2.38 6.64
C LYS A 339 -22.92 -3.60 7.04
N LYS A 340 -23.78 -4.09 6.15
CA LYS A 340 -24.50 -5.35 6.39
C LYS A 340 -23.54 -6.53 6.25
N ILE A 341 -23.77 -7.57 7.05
CA ILE A 341 -22.93 -8.77 7.04
C ILE A 341 -22.93 -9.45 5.68
N ASN A 342 -24.09 -9.57 5.03
CA ASN A 342 -24.20 -10.18 3.70
C ASN A 342 -23.54 -9.37 2.55
N GLU A 343 -23.18 -8.11 2.79
CA GLU A 343 -22.44 -7.30 1.82
C GLU A 343 -20.94 -7.60 1.86
N ILE A 344 -20.40 -7.88 3.05
CA ILE A 344 -18.97 -8.18 3.28
C ILE A 344 -18.70 -9.69 3.26
N ILE A 345 -19.45 -10.47 4.04
CA ILE A 345 -19.19 -11.90 4.24
C ILE A 345 -19.89 -12.70 3.14
N LYS A 346 -19.08 -13.21 2.21
CA LYS A 346 -19.51 -14.02 1.07
C LYS A 346 -18.69 -15.29 0.96
N GLY A 347 -19.22 -16.26 0.21
CA GLY A 347 -18.43 -17.44 -0.17
C GLY A 347 -17.27 -17.02 -1.08
N LYS A 348 -16.10 -17.65 -0.91
CA LYS A 348 -14.87 -17.24 -1.58
C LYS A 348 -14.05 -18.45 -2.05
N LYS A 349 -13.37 -18.28 -3.19
CA LYS A 349 -12.37 -19.22 -3.69
C LYS A 349 -10.98 -18.60 -3.55
N ILE A 350 -10.09 -19.30 -2.86
CA ILE A 350 -8.71 -18.86 -2.63
C ILE A 350 -7.72 -19.76 -3.38
N TYR A 351 -6.61 -19.17 -3.82
CA TYR A 351 -5.51 -19.84 -4.50
C TYR A 351 -4.32 -19.97 -3.55
N LEU A 352 -3.79 -21.18 -3.37
CA LEU A 352 -2.73 -21.46 -2.39
C LEU A 352 -1.60 -22.29 -3.01
N SER A 353 -0.35 -21.94 -2.74
CA SER A 353 0.79 -22.76 -3.17
C SER A 353 0.81 -24.11 -2.46
N ARG A 354 1.31 -25.12 -3.16
CA ARG A 354 1.38 -26.51 -2.69
C ARG A 354 2.62 -26.68 -1.81
N GLY A 355 2.45 -27.35 -0.66
CA GLY A 355 3.48 -27.45 0.39
C GLY A 355 2.86 -27.31 1.79
N PHE A 356 2.16 -28.35 2.24
CA PHE A 356 1.55 -28.35 3.58
C PHE A 356 2.58 -28.77 4.62
N GLU A 357 3.27 -27.81 5.24
CA GLU A 357 4.04 -28.14 6.45
C GLU A 357 3.06 -28.38 7.62
N ASN A 358 3.09 -29.59 8.18
CA ASN A 358 2.51 -29.96 9.48
C ASN A 358 1.02 -29.58 9.73
N GLY A 359 0.12 -29.74 8.76
CA GLY A 359 -1.29 -29.36 8.98
C GLY A 359 -1.57 -27.88 8.78
N GLY A 360 -0.64 -27.13 8.17
CA GLY A 360 -0.67 -25.68 8.01
C GLY A 360 -1.64 -25.15 6.95
N LYS A 361 -1.33 -23.97 6.40
CA LYS A 361 -2.20 -23.21 5.49
C LYS A 361 -2.59 -24.06 4.26
N GLY A 362 -3.88 -24.11 3.95
CA GLY A 362 -4.44 -24.80 2.78
C GLY A 362 -4.85 -26.25 2.98
N GLU A 363 -4.44 -26.90 4.05
CA GLU A 363 -4.92 -28.23 4.41
C GLU A 363 -6.30 -28.12 5.10
N SER A 364 -7.23 -29.04 4.84
CA SER A 364 -8.54 -29.06 5.50
C SER A 364 -8.37 -29.32 6.99
N GLN A 365 -9.05 -28.55 7.85
CA GLN A 365 -9.07 -28.85 9.29
C GLN A 365 -9.90 -30.11 9.61
N ILE A 366 -10.84 -30.48 8.73
CA ILE A 366 -11.68 -31.68 8.89
C ILE A 366 -10.88 -32.95 8.55
N LEU A 367 -10.08 -32.88 7.48
CA LEU A 367 -9.39 -34.03 6.90
C LEU A 367 -7.89 -34.08 7.20
N THR A 368 -7.37 -33.14 8.01
CA THR A 368 -5.94 -33.12 8.30
C THR A 368 -5.46 -34.38 9.00
N SER A 369 -4.24 -34.80 8.66
CA SER A 369 -3.54 -35.90 9.34
C SER A 369 -3.11 -35.53 10.76
N ASN A 370 -2.99 -34.23 11.07
CA ASN A 370 -2.65 -33.74 12.40
C ASN A 370 -3.87 -33.82 13.35
N LEU A 371 -3.95 -34.90 14.12
CA LEU A 371 -5.04 -35.14 15.07
C LEU A 371 -5.19 -34.03 16.14
N GLU A 372 -4.11 -33.32 16.48
CA GLU A 372 -4.18 -32.20 17.42
C GLU A 372 -4.93 -31.01 16.84
N LEU A 373 -4.93 -30.83 15.52
CA LEU A 373 -5.63 -29.72 14.86
C LEU A 373 -6.99 -30.14 14.28
N ARG A 374 -7.19 -31.44 14.06
CA ARG A 374 -8.39 -31.98 13.43
C ARG A 374 -9.65 -31.59 14.19
N LEU A 375 -10.62 -31.04 13.46
CA LEU A 375 -11.94 -30.71 13.97
C LEU A 375 -12.99 -30.82 12.86
N ASP A 376 -14.07 -31.56 13.15
CA ASP A 376 -15.21 -31.70 12.24
C ASP A 376 -16.13 -30.47 12.31
N LEU A 377 -15.81 -29.46 11.51
CA LEU A 377 -16.55 -28.20 11.45
C LEU A 377 -17.95 -28.35 10.84
N THR A 378 -18.28 -29.47 10.21
CA THR A 378 -19.62 -29.70 9.65
C THR A 378 -20.69 -29.79 10.73
N LYS A 379 -20.29 -30.12 11.98
CA LYS A 379 -21.16 -30.24 13.15
C LYS A 379 -21.24 -28.98 14.01
N GLU A 380 -20.47 -27.96 13.67
CA GLU A 380 -20.29 -26.77 14.50
C GLU A 380 -21.01 -25.56 13.89
N ASP A 381 -22.29 -25.36 14.23
CA ASP A 381 -23.12 -24.30 13.62
C ASP A 381 -22.62 -22.88 13.88
N TRP A 382 -21.89 -22.69 14.98
CA TRP A 382 -21.24 -21.41 15.31
C TRP A 382 -20.10 -21.06 14.34
N TYR A 383 -19.48 -22.02 13.64
CA TYR A 383 -18.49 -21.73 12.61
C TYR A 383 -19.17 -21.63 11.25
N ILE A 384 -19.14 -20.45 10.64
CA ILE A 384 -20.05 -20.14 9.52
C ILE A 384 -19.67 -20.79 8.17
N PHE A 385 -18.41 -21.21 8.03
CA PHE A 385 -17.90 -21.78 6.79
C PHE A 385 -17.88 -23.32 6.84
N ASN A 386 -17.92 -23.95 5.68
CA ASN A 386 -17.86 -25.41 5.54
C ASN A 386 -16.57 -26.05 6.07
N ASP A 387 -15.44 -25.35 6.05
CA ASP A 387 -14.13 -25.86 6.47
C ASP A 387 -13.19 -24.69 6.82
N ASN A 388 -12.02 -25.00 7.39
CA ASN A 388 -10.98 -24.05 7.73
C ASN A 388 -9.64 -24.46 7.08
N TYR A 389 -9.16 -23.60 6.18
CA TYR A 389 -7.87 -23.76 5.48
C TYR A 389 -6.77 -22.84 6.01
N GLY A 390 -6.94 -22.30 7.23
CA GLY A 390 -5.95 -21.45 7.88
C GLY A 390 -4.64 -22.15 8.28
N THR A 391 -3.73 -21.38 8.85
CA THR A 391 -2.47 -21.82 9.45
C THR A 391 -2.69 -22.75 10.64
N SER A 392 -1.60 -23.32 11.15
CA SER A 392 -1.66 -24.21 12.32
C SER A 392 -2.17 -23.49 13.57
N GLU A 393 -1.83 -22.21 13.72
CA GLU A 393 -2.24 -21.32 14.80
C GLU A 393 -3.72 -20.99 14.72
N GLU A 394 -4.20 -20.69 13.51
CA GLU A 394 -5.61 -20.41 13.25
C GLU A 394 -6.49 -21.63 13.50
N LYS A 395 -6.05 -22.83 13.06
CA LYS A 395 -6.74 -24.09 13.36
C LYS A 395 -6.75 -24.41 14.85
N ALA A 396 -5.64 -24.15 15.53
CA ALA A 396 -5.53 -24.35 16.97
C ALA A 396 -6.46 -23.41 17.74
N PHE A 397 -6.63 -22.17 17.30
CA PHE A 397 -7.61 -21.25 17.88
C PHE A 397 -9.03 -21.78 17.75
N ILE A 398 -9.44 -22.24 16.57
CA ILE A 398 -10.79 -22.79 16.36
C ILE A 398 -11.04 -24.02 17.23
N LYS A 399 -10.04 -24.87 17.43
CA LYS A 399 -10.15 -26.01 18.35
C LYS A 399 -10.28 -25.57 19.80
N TYR A 400 -9.45 -24.60 20.23
CA TYR A 400 -9.54 -23.99 21.56
C TYR A 400 -10.91 -23.32 21.78
N PHE A 401 -11.45 -22.63 20.77
CA PHE A 401 -12.76 -22.01 20.84
C PHE A 401 -13.83 -23.06 21.15
N LYS A 402 -13.82 -24.21 20.46
CA LYS A 402 -14.74 -25.31 20.72
C LYS A 402 -14.60 -25.88 22.14
N THR A 403 -13.38 -26.02 22.66
CA THR A 403 -13.15 -26.70 23.95
C THR A 403 -13.34 -25.78 25.15
N ASP A 404 -12.97 -24.50 25.04
CA ASP A 404 -12.83 -23.60 26.18
C ASP A 404 -13.82 -22.42 26.16
N ILE A 405 -14.25 -21.95 24.97
CA ILE A 405 -15.13 -20.77 24.83
C ILE A 405 -16.58 -21.18 24.58
N ALA A 406 -16.84 -22.00 23.55
CA ALA A 406 -18.18 -22.41 23.14
C ALA A 406 -19.01 -22.98 24.31
N PRO A 407 -18.51 -23.90 25.16
CA PRO A 407 -19.28 -24.43 26.28
C PRO A 407 -19.69 -23.37 27.31
N LYS A 408 -18.87 -22.32 27.49
CA LYS A 408 -19.17 -21.21 28.40
C LYS A 408 -20.25 -20.29 27.82
N LEU A 409 -20.25 -20.09 26.50
CA LEU A 409 -21.29 -19.34 25.79
C LEU A 409 -22.62 -20.10 25.75
N ASP A 410 -22.57 -21.41 25.50
CA ASP A 410 -23.74 -22.30 25.52
C ASP A 410 -24.41 -22.29 26.90
N LYS A 411 -23.61 -22.34 27.98
CA LYS A 411 -24.13 -22.26 29.36
C LYS A 411 -24.82 -20.94 29.69
N LYS A 412 -24.52 -19.88 28.95
CA LYS A 412 -25.17 -18.56 29.04
C LYS A 412 -26.32 -18.39 28.05
N GLU A 413 -26.64 -19.41 27.25
CA GLU A 413 -27.69 -19.40 26.22
C GLU A 413 -27.52 -18.25 25.21
N LEU A 414 -26.27 -17.93 24.86
CA LEU A 414 -25.94 -16.85 23.92
C LEU A 414 -25.90 -17.38 22.49
N GLU A 415 -26.33 -16.55 21.53
CA GLU A 415 -26.16 -16.80 20.10
C GLU A 415 -24.78 -16.28 19.68
N TYR A 416 -23.96 -17.08 18.98
CA TYR A 416 -22.62 -16.67 18.59
C TYR A 416 -22.14 -17.28 17.27
N TYR A 417 -21.30 -16.53 16.57
CA TYR A 417 -20.76 -16.90 15.27
C TYR A 417 -19.28 -16.54 15.15
N VAL A 418 -18.45 -17.49 14.74
CA VAL A 418 -17.05 -17.30 14.39
C VAL A 418 -16.92 -17.22 12.87
N ILE A 419 -16.41 -16.09 12.40
CA ILE A 419 -16.22 -15.78 11.00
C ILE A 419 -14.73 -15.62 10.75
N ARG A 420 -14.19 -16.41 9.82
CA ARG A 420 -12.85 -16.16 9.26
C ARG A 420 -12.91 -14.93 8.36
N ASN A 421 -12.05 -13.95 8.59
CA ASN A 421 -12.10 -12.68 7.87
C ASN A 421 -11.61 -12.81 6.42
N GLU A 422 -10.56 -13.60 6.17
CA GLU A 422 -9.96 -13.82 4.83
C GLU A 422 -9.76 -12.51 4.03
N ARG A 423 -9.30 -11.46 4.74
CA ARG A 423 -8.97 -10.12 4.24
C ARG A 423 -10.16 -9.29 3.73
N GLU A 424 -11.40 -9.66 4.07
CA GLU A 424 -12.61 -8.92 3.69
C GLU A 424 -12.79 -7.62 4.48
N LEU A 425 -12.40 -7.62 5.75
CA LEU A 425 -12.46 -6.46 6.64
C LEU A 425 -11.06 -6.01 7.05
N ALA A 426 -10.78 -4.73 6.84
CA ALA A 426 -9.59 -4.07 7.36
C ALA A 426 -9.96 -3.07 8.46
N LEU A 427 -9.06 -2.94 9.43
CA LEU A 427 -9.04 -1.93 10.47
C LEU A 427 -7.77 -1.10 10.34
N TYR A 428 -7.77 0.07 10.96
CA TYR A 428 -6.66 1.01 10.92
C TYR A 428 -6.27 1.45 12.32
N SER A 429 -4.98 1.36 12.66
CA SER A 429 -4.50 1.76 13.99
C SER A 429 -4.76 3.24 14.26
N PHE A 430 -5.19 3.58 15.47
CA PHE A 430 -5.46 4.97 15.84
C PHE A 430 -4.20 5.85 15.83
N SER A 431 -3.02 5.26 15.96
CA SER A 431 -1.75 6.00 16.08
C SER A 431 -1.15 6.47 14.76
N ASN A 432 -1.18 5.61 13.73
CA ASN A 432 -0.49 5.87 12.45
C ASN A 432 -1.24 5.34 11.22
N GLY A 433 -2.48 4.86 11.38
CA GLY A 433 -3.32 4.39 10.28
C GLY A 433 -2.76 3.14 9.60
N SER A 434 -2.00 2.33 10.34
CA SER A 434 -1.48 1.05 9.86
C SER A 434 -2.65 0.09 9.65
N ARG A 435 -2.68 -0.53 8.46
CA ARG A 435 -3.72 -1.47 8.05
C ARG A 435 -3.55 -2.80 8.80
N PHE A 436 -4.61 -3.25 9.43
CA PHE A 436 -4.69 -4.51 10.16
C PHE A 436 -5.93 -5.29 9.71
N GLU A 437 -5.74 -6.55 9.32
CA GLU A 437 -6.82 -7.44 8.89
C GLU A 437 -6.87 -8.58 9.92
N PRO A 438 -7.76 -8.53 10.94
CA PRO A 438 -7.82 -9.56 11.97
C PRO A 438 -8.21 -10.91 11.35
N ASP A 439 -7.61 -12.02 11.80
CA ASP A 439 -7.87 -13.35 11.23
C ASP A 439 -9.32 -13.82 11.45
N TYR A 440 -9.88 -13.54 12.63
CA TYR A 440 -11.24 -13.94 13.01
C TYR A 440 -12.06 -12.79 13.60
N LEU A 441 -13.35 -12.84 13.30
CA LEU A 441 -14.41 -12.04 13.90
C LEU A 441 -15.34 -12.97 14.66
N LEU A 442 -15.45 -12.77 15.97
CA LEU A 442 -16.42 -13.47 16.81
C LEU A 442 -17.57 -12.51 17.12
N PHE A 443 -18.77 -12.91 16.76
CA PHE A 443 -20.00 -12.22 17.11
C PHE A 443 -20.70 -12.96 18.24
N ILE A 444 -21.13 -12.23 19.27
CA ILE A 444 -21.92 -12.78 20.38
C ILE A 444 -23.13 -11.88 20.56
N ARG A 445 -24.31 -12.49 20.59
CA ARG A 445 -25.60 -11.82 20.60
C ARG A 445 -26.39 -12.27 21.81
N LYS A 446 -26.79 -11.30 22.64
CA LYS A 446 -27.64 -11.48 23.81
C LYS A 446 -29.01 -10.87 23.54
N LYS A 447 -30.05 -11.70 23.53
CA LYS A 447 -31.44 -11.25 23.36
C LYS A 447 -31.90 -10.46 24.58
N LYS A 448 -32.46 -9.27 24.39
CA LYS A 448 -33.18 -8.52 25.43
C LYS A 448 -34.68 -8.85 25.39
N VAL A 449 -35.35 -8.58 26.50
CA VAL A 449 -36.80 -8.74 26.68
C VAL A 449 -37.61 -7.92 25.67
N ASP A 450 -37.08 -6.77 25.22
CA ASP A 450 -37.77 -5.84 24.30
C ASP A 450 -37.52 -6.13 22.80
N ASN A 451 -37.15 -7.37 22.43
CA ASN A 451 -36.76 -7.75 21.05
C ASN A 451 -35.51 -7.04 20.48
N ASP A 452 -34.81 -6.27 21.31
CA ASP A 452 -33.53 -5.66 20.99
C ASP A 452 -32.38 -6.63 21.34
N ASN A 453 -31.21 -6.45 20.75
CA ASN A 453 -30.07 -7.34 20.97
C ASN A 453 -28.85 -6.57 21.44
N ILE A 454 -28.09 -7.16 22.36
CA ILE A 454 -26.72 -6.70 22.64
C ILE A 454 -25.79 -7.52 21.76
N ASP A 455 -25.14 -6.85 20.82
CA ASP A 455 -24.19 -7.45 19.87
C ASP A 455 -22.76 -7.08 20.28
N TYR A 456 -21.94 -8.09 20.50
CA TYR A 456 -20.50 -7.96 20.70
C TYR A 456 -19.79 -8.40 19.43
N GLN A 457 -18.95 -7.53 18.88
CA GLN A 457 -18.04 -7.85 17.80
C GLN A 457 -16.61 -7.90 18.35
N VAL A 458 -16.04 -9.09 18.32
CA VAL A 458 -14.74 -9.39 18.92
C VAL A 458 -13.73 -9.68 17.81
N PHE A 459 -12.65 -8.91 17.78
CA PHE A 459 -11.53 -9.08 16.85
C PHE A 459 -10.48 -10.00 17.47
N ILE A 460 -10.10 -11.05 16.75
CA ILE A 460 -9.21 -12.10 17.25
C ILE A 460 -8.11 -12.38 16.24
N GLU A 461 -6.88 -12.47 16.74
CA GLU A 461 -5.67 -12.70 15.96
C GLU A 461 -4.81 -13.80 16.60
N PRO A 462 -4.86 -15.03 16.06
CA PRO A 462 -3.89 -16.09 16.36
C PRO A 462 -2.50 -15.75 15.83
N LYS A 463 -1.46 -15.95 16.64
CA LYS A 463 -0.08 -15.64 16.23
C LYS A 463 0.93 -16.74 16.54
N GLY A 464 1.82 -16.95 15.56
CA GLY A 464 3.02 -17.77 15.71
C GLY A 464 4.09 -17.06 16.54
N GLU A 465 4.98 -17.84 17.15
CA GLU A 465 5.95 -17.34 18.14
C GLU A 465 6.89 -16.27 17.59
N HIS A 466 7.37 -16.48 16.35
CA HIS A 466 8.32 -15.60 15.67
C HIS A 466 7.74 -14.21 15.34
N LEU A 467 6.41 -14.06 15.29
CA LEU A 467 5.74 -12.81 14.94
C LEU A 467 5.29 -11.99 16.15
N LEU A 468 5.35 -12.53 17.37
CA LEU A 468 4.81 -11.85 18.56
C LEU A 468 5.45 -10.47 18.78
N SER A 469 6.77 -10.37 18.62
CA SER A 469 7.51 -9.12 18.82
C SER A 469 7.32 -8.14 17.66
N GLU A 470 7.33 -8.64 16.42
CA GLU A 470 7.20 -7.81 15.21
C GLU A 470 5.79 -7.21 15.10
N ASP A 471 4.77 -8.00 15.39
CA ASP A 471 3.36 -7.60 15.29
C ASP A 471 2.79 -6.97 16.56
N ASN A 472 3.60 -6.69 17.58
CA ASN A 472 3.13 -6.19 18.89
C ASN A 472 2.22 -4.95 18.80
N TRP A 473 2.43 -4.09 17.79
CA TRP A 473 1.58 -2.93 17.53
C TRP A 473 0.11 -3.29 17.26
N LYS A 474 -0.18 -4.47 16.66
CA LYS A 474 -1.55 -4.94 16.42
C LYS A 474 -2.24 -5.33 17.72
N GLU A 475 -1.51 -5.94 18.66
CA GLU A 475 -2.06 -6.28 19.97
C GLU A 475 -2.37 -5.02 20.79
N VAL A 476 -1.48 -4.02 20.74
CA VAL A 476 -1.73 -2.70 21.36
C VAL A 476 -3.00 -2.09 20.77
N PHE A 477 -3.12 -2.07 19.44
CA PHE A 477 -4.31 -1.55 18.77
C PHE A 477 -5.59 -2.31 19.15
N LEU A 478 -5.57 -3.65 19.19
CA LEU A 478 -6.71 -4.47 19.61
C LEU A 478 -7.21 -4.07 21.01
N LYS A 479 -6.30 -3.83 21.96
CA LYS A 479 -6.64 -3.38 23.32
C LYS A 479 -7.24 -1.98 23.33
N GLU A 480 -6.72 -1.07 22.51
CA GLU A 480 -7.22 0.31 22.41
C GLU A 480 -8.66 0.41 21.88
N ILE A 481 -9.11 -0.56 21.05
CA ILE A 481 -10.45 -0.54 20.43
C ILE A 481 -11.54 -0.40 21.50
N LYS A 482 -11.53 -1.25 22.54
CA LYS A 482 -12.59 -1.27 23.58
C LYS A 482 -12.71 0.07 24.30
N GLU A 483 -11.60 0.77 24.49
CA GLU A 483 -11.54 2.03 25.24
C GLU A 483 -11.91 3.25 24.39
N ASN A 484 -11.64 3.20 23.09
CA ASN A 484 -11.67 4.38 22.23
C ASN A 484 -12.80 4.39 21.19
N PHE A 485 -13.46 3.27 20.93
CA PHE A 485 -14.44 3.19 19.86
C PHE A 485 -15.66 4.10 20.09
N LYS A 486 -16.14 4.69 18.99
CA LYS A 486 -17.40 5.44 18.93
C LYS A 486 -18.17 4.95 17.71
N LEU A 487 -19.48 4.72 17.86
CA LEU A 487 -20.31 4.25 16.74
C LEU A 487 -21.01 5.43 16.05
N LYS A 488 -20.87 5.51 14.73
CA LYS A 488 -21.51 6.53 13.89
C LYS A 488 -22.89 6.05 13.44
N ARG A 489 -23.91 6.94 13.49
CA ARG A 489 -25.26 6.63 13.02
C ARG A 489 -25.42 6.92 11.52
N ASP A 490 -26.08 6.01 10.80
CA ASP A 490 -26.46 6.22 9.41
C ASP A 490 -27.83 6.90 9.31
N ARG A 491 -27.86 8.23 9.42
CA ARG A 491 -28.95 9.08 8.89
C ARG A 491 -28.35 10.38 8.38
N SER A 492 -28.09 10.42 7.07
CA SER A 492 -27.88 11.62 6.23
C SER A 492 -27.32 12.87 6.94
N LYS A 493 -26.02 13.12 6.74
CA LYS A 493 -25.33 14.42 6.89
C LYS A 493 -25.33 15.10 8.28
N ASN A 494 -26.01 14.57 9.30
CA ASN A 494 -25.92 15.08 10.67
C ASN A 494 -25.18 14.07 11.56
N LEU A 495 -23.98 14.43 12.01
CA LEU A 495 -23.14 13.63 12.90
C LEU A 495 -23.77 13.58 14.30
N GLU A 496 -24.58 12.55 14.59
CA GLU A 496 -24.98 12.22 15.95
C GLU A 496 -24.30 10.92 16.41
N PHE A 497 -23.58 10.99 17.53
CA PHE A 497 -22.91 9.84 18.15
C PHE A 497 -23.92 8.98 18.92
N ILE A 498 -23.86 7.66 18.73
CA ILE A 498 -24.64 6.73 19.54
C ILE A 498 -23.87 6.51 20.87
N LYS A 499 -24.52 6.73 22.02
CA LYS A 499 -24.08 6.05 23.26
C LYS A 499 -24.27 4.56 23.02
N SER A 500 -23.19 3.78 23.03
CA SER A 500 -23.07 2.33 22.76
C SER A 500 -23.97 1.45 23.64
N LYS A 501 -25.29 1.61 23.58
CA LYS A 501 -26.20 0.91 24.49
C LYS A 501 -26.33 -0.58 24.18
N ASN A 502 -26.08 -0.98 22.92
CA ASN A 502 -26.37 -2.32 22.42
C ASN A 502 -25.29 -2.92 21.51
N HIS A 503 -24.23 -2.19 21.17
CA HIS A 503 -23.17 -2.70 20.29
C HIS A 503 -21.81 -2.40 20.92
N PHE A 504 -20.98 -3.43 21.03
CA PHE A 504 -19.68 -3.35 21.69
C PHE A 504 -18.59 -3.92 20.79
N LEU A 505 -17.50 -3.19 20.64
CA LEU A 505 -16.34 -3.60 19.86
C LEU A 505 -15.20 -3.93 20.82
N ILE A 506 -14.59 -5.10 20.66
CA ILE A 506 -13.58 -5.62 21.58
C ILE A 506 -12.46 -6.23 20.76
N GLY A 507 -11.20 -5.87 21.05
CA GLY A 507 -10.05 -6.63 20.59
C GLY A 507 -9.50 -7.48 21.72
N LEU A 508 -9.25 -8.76 21.43
CA LEU A 508 -8.57 -9.66 22.36
C LEU A 508 -7.05 -9.57 22.18
N PRO A 509 -6.26 -9.90 23.21
CA PRO A 509 -4.82 -10.12 23.02
C PRO A 509 -4.56 -11.26 22.02
N PHE A 510 -3.32 -11.42 21.59
CA PHE A 510 -2.97 -12.48 20.66
C PHE A 510 -3.23 -13.86 21.25
N PHE A 511 -3.82 -14.73 20.43
CA PHE A 511 -3.91 -16.14 20.77
C PHE A 511 -2.60 -16.84 20.37
N ASN A 512 -1.84 -17.28 21.37
CA ASN A 512 -0.67 -18.13 21.16
C ASN A 512 -0.65 -19.25 22.21
N ARG A 513 -0.56 -20.51 21.76
CA ARG A 513 -0.65 -21.71 22.62
C ARG A 513 0.43 -21.78 23.70
N LYS A 514 1.63 -21.20 23.47
CA LYS A 514 2.79 -21.34 24.38
C LYS A 514 3.00 -20.12 25.28
N PHE A 515 3.11 -18.93 24.70
CA PHE A 515 3.55 -17.73 25.45
C PHE A 515 2.42 -16.82 25.92
N ARG A 516 1.32 -16.71 25.16
CA ARG A 516 0.21 -15.77 25.45
C ARG A 516 -1.06 -16.44 25.97
N LYS A 517 -1.09 -17.78 26.09
CA LYS A 517 -2.30 -18.53 26.48
C LYS A 517 -2.90 -18.04 27.80
N ASN A 518 -2.08 -17.74 28.81
CA ASN A 518 -2.57 -17.27 30.10
C ASN A 518 -3.18 -15.87 30.03
N GLU A 519 -2.57 -14.95 29.28
CA GLU A 519 -3.10 -13.59 29.08
C GLU A 519 -4.39 -13.63 28.27
N PHE A 520 -4.42 -14.45 27.22
CA PHE A 520 -5.62 -14.68 26.41
C PHE A 520 -6.77 -15.27 27.24
N ASN A 521 -6.50 -16.33 28.02
CA ASN A 521 -7.49 -16.95 28.90
C ASN A 521 -8.07 -15.93 29.89
N LYS A 522 -7.21 -15.14 30.56
CA LYS A 522 -7.66 -14.11 31.49
C LYS A 522 -8.54 -13.05 30.82
N ALA A 523 -8.16 -12.61 29.60
CA ALA A 523 -8.93 -11.63 28.85
C ALA A 523 -10.30 -12.19 28.41
N ILE A 524 -10.33 -13.43 27.93
CA ILE A 524 -11.56 -14.14 27.58
C ILE A 524 -12.44 -14.37 28.80
N GLU A 525 -11.90 -14.83 29.92
CA GLU A 525 -12.68 -15.08 31.14
C GLU A 525 -13.29 -13.79 31.66
N LYS A 526 -12.48 -12.73 31.77
CA LYS A 526 -12.99 -11.40 32.14
C LYS A 526 -14.10 -10.95 31.20
N PHE A 527 -13.93 -11.13 29.89
CA PHE A 527 -14.96 -10.76 28.91
C PHE A 527 -16.23 -11.61 29.05
N LEU A 528 -16.10 -12.92 29.22
CA LEU A 528 -17.23 -13.82 29.42
C LEU A 528 -17.97 -13.55 30.73
N ASP A 529 -17.28 -13.07 31.77
CA ASP A 529 -17.91 -12.67 33.03
C ASP A 529 -18.68 -11.34 32.90
N GLU A 530 -18.26 -10.46 31.99
CA GLU A 530 -18.91 -9.17 31.71
C GLU A 530 -20.23 -9.31 30.91
N ILE A 531 -20.42 -10.42 30.17
CA ILE A 531 -21.59 -10.65 29.28
C ILE A 531 -22.60 -11.64 29.88
#